data_AF-A0A0M9U347-F1
#
_entry.id   AF-A0A0M9U347-F1
#
_cell.length_a   1.000
_cell.length_b   1.000
_cell.length_c   1.000
_cell.angle_alpha   90.00
_cell.angle_beta   90.00
_cell.angle_gamma   90.00
#
_symmetry.space_group_name_H-M   'P 1'
#
loop_
_entity.id
_entity.type
_entity.pdbx_description
1 polymer ?
#
loop_
_entity_poly.entity_id
_entity_poly.type
_entity_poly.pdbx_seq_one_letter_code
_entity_poly.pdbx_strand_id
1 'polypeptide(L)'
;MSMETSTPPAGGSPLGRALLAFLRALGRLLLILVVTAGIVTAIYLGAEKLTREVNRAAVTAQTRMDQLATRQAGDQAQAATLRAQLQAVESTLQAAEAARQGQAQELERVHTQAAALQGTAQANLWLETVVPYQSTQIGSLILTSQVGQAALDELQLQRIWQTALLRVDLARRWTAQANYGLAQSEARAARDLLAGVDPLTLPEPRAALLRVWLERLDGVIRALPQDPWLAAQDLEAVWNLMSAGWDAMQPEAAGRGATATPWPTVTPDPGLLSATPWPTLTPDPAQFSATVTLIPTWTATAVITPTPIP
;
A
#
# COMPACT_ATOMS: atom_id res chain seq x y z
N MET A 1 -99.65 -79.12 -59.68
CA MET A 1 -99.82 -77.70 -60.07
C MET A 1 -98.48 -77.23 -60.61
N SER A 2 -98.28 -77.45 -61.91
CA SER A 2 -98.45 -76.45 -62.99
C SER A 2 -97.10 -75.77 -63.22
N MET A 3 -96.28 -76.27 -64.15
CA MET A 3 -96.27 -75.99 -65.61
C MET A 3 -95.81 -74.56 -65.94
N GLU A 4 -95.11 -74.47 -67.08
CA GLU A 4 -94.60 -73.27 -67.80
C GLU A 4 -93.16 -72.87 -67.43
N THR A 5 -92.08 -73.35 -68.07
CA THR A 5 -91.61 -73.20 -69.48
C THR A 5 -91.68 -71.78 -70.05
N SER A 6 -90.55 -71.06 -70.08
CA SER A 6 -90.28 -70.03 -71.09
C SER A 6 -88.78 -69.83 -71.35
N THR A 7 -88.31 -70.56 -72.36
CA THR A 7 -87.51 -70.13 -73.53
C THR A 7 -86.44 -69.02 -73.37
N PRO A 8 -85.17 -69.30 -73.75
CA PRO A 8 -84.08 -68.32 -73.79
C PRO A 8 -84.02 -67.57 -75.14
N PRO A 9 -83.69 -66.26 -75.18
CA PRO A 9 -83.32 -65.59 -76.42
C PRO A 9 -81.85 -65.87 -76.77
N ALA A 10 -81.66 -66.73 -77.76
CA ALA A 10 -80.47 -66.82 -78.59
C ALA A 10 -80.45 -65.65 -79.59
N GLY A 11 -79.25 -65.12 -79.89
CA GLY A 11 -79.07 -64.18 -81.00
C GLY A 11 -78.19 -62.96 -80.71
N GLY A 12 -76.97 -63.19 -80.22
CA GLY A 12 -75.91 -62.18 -80.24
C GLY A 12 -74.71 -62.77 -80.98
N SER A 13 -74.39 -62.22 -82.15
CA SER A 13 -73.34 -62.69 -83.04
C SER A 13 -71.98 -62.84 -82.31
N PRO A 14 -71.31 -64.01 -82.40
CA PRO A 14 -70.06 -64.28 -81.66
C PRO A 14 -68.92 -63.33 -82.06
N LEU A 15 -68.99 -62.76 -83.26
CA LEU A 15 -68.03 -61.81 -83.81
C LEU A 15 -68.07 -60.45 -83.10
N GLY A 16 -69.24 -59.99 -82.65
CA GLY A 16 -69.39 -58.73 -81.92
C GLY A 16 -68.83 -58.79 -80.50
N ARG A 17 -69.01 -59.92 -79.79
CA ARG A 17 -68.45 -60.13 -78.44
C ARG A 17 -66.93 -60.28 -78.46
N ALA A 18 -66.36 -60.93 -79.49
CA ALA A 18 -64.91 -61.06 -79.64
C ALA A 18 -64.23 -59.71 -79.93
N LEU A 19 -64.84 -58.85 -80.76
CA LEU A 19 -64.33 -57.50 -81.05
C LEU A 19 -64.35 -56.59 -79.81
N LEU A 20 -65.43 -56.63 -79.03
CA LEU A 20 -65.54 -55.89 -77.76
C LEU A 20 -64.54 -56.38 -76.70
N ALA A 21 -64.30 -57.70 -76.62
CA ALA A 21 -63.28 -58.27 -75.75
C ALA A 21 -61.86 -57.84 -76.17
N PHE A 22 -61.57 -57.79 -77.48
CA PHE A 22 -60.30 -57.30 -78.02
C PHE A 22 -60.09 -55.81 -77.76
N LEU A 23 -61.09 -54.96 -78.01
CA LEU A 23 -61.02 -53.52 -77.71
C LEU A 23 -60.78 -53.28 -76.21
N ARG A 24 -61.43 -54.05 -75.34
CA ARG A 24 -61.24 -53.99 -73.89
C ARG A 24 -59.83 -54.44 -73.48
N ALA A 25 -59.29 -55.48 -74.12
CA ALA A 25 -57.92 -55.92 -73.89
C ALA A 25 -56.89 -54.88 -74.36
N LEU A 26 -57.10 -54.28 -75.54
CA LEU A 26 -56.25 -53.21 -76.07
C LEU A 26 -56.28 -51.96 -75.19
N GLY A 27 -57.46 -51.55 -74.74
CA GLY A 27 -57.62 -50.45 -73.79
C GLY A 27 -56.89 -50.72 -72.45
N ARG A 28 -56.94 -51.97 -71.97
CA ARG A 28 -56.21 -52.38 -70.75
C ARG A 28 -54.69 -52.37 -70.95
N LEU A 29 -54.20 -52.80 -72.12
CA LEU A 29 -52.77 -52.75 -72.45
C LEU A 29 -52.27 -51.31 -72.57
N LEU A 30 -53.03 -50.43 -73.21
CA LEU A 30 -52.70 -49.01 -73.32
C LEU A 30 -52.67 -48.35 -71.94
N LEU A 31 -53.62 -48.69 -71.06
CA LEU A 31 -53.64 -48.22 -69.68
C LEU A 31 -52.41 -48.69 -68.88
N ILE A 32 -52.00 -49.96 -69.01
CA ILE A 32 -50.78 -50.46 -68.37
C ILE A 32 -49.55 -49.68 -68.86
N LEU A 33 -49.46 -49.43 -70.17
CA LEU A 33 -48.34 -48.70 -70.77
C LEU A 33 -48.25 -47.26 -70.24
N VAL A 34 -49.38 -46.56 -70.15
CA VAL A 34 -49.46 -45.21 -69.56
C VAL A 34 -49.07 -45.24 -68.08
N VAL A 35 -49.53 -46.21 -67.30
CA VAL A 35 -49.16 -46.35 -65.89
C VAL A 35 -47.66 -46.61 -65.74
N THR A 36 -47.08 -47.51 -66.54
CA THR A 36 -45.63 -47.77 -66.50
C THR A 36 -44.81 -46.55 -66.91
N ALA A 37 -45.23 -45.80 -67.94
CA ALA A 37 -44.58 -44.56 -68.34
C ALA A 37 -44.68 -43.50 -67.24
N GLY A 38 -45.83 -43.40 -66.56
CA GLY A 38 -46.03 -42.54 -65.40
C GLY A 38 -45.11 -42.88 -64.23
N ILE A 39 -44.95 -44.16 -63.91
CA ILE A 39 -44.05 -44.63 -62.84
C ILE A 39 -42.59 -44.32 -63.18
N VAL A 40 -42.14 -44.61 -64.40
CA VAL A 40 -40.75 -44.30 -64.83
C VAL A 40 -40.48 -42.80 -64.75
N THR A 41 -41.43 -41.98 -65.21
CA THR A 41 -41.32 -40.52 -65.13
C THR A 41 -41.28 -40.03 -63.67
N ALA A 42 -42.11 -40.59 -62.79
CA ALA A 42 -42.12 -40.25 -61.37
C ALA A 42 -40.81 -40.64 -60.66
N ILE A 43 -40.23 -41.81 -60.99
CA ILE A 43 -38.93 -42.25 -60.45
C ILE A 43 -37.81 -41.33 -60.93
N TYR A 44 -37.78 -40.98 -62.22
CA TYR A 44 -36.76 -40.10 -62.79
C TYR A 44 -36.80 -38.69 -62.15
N LEU A 45 -37.99 -38.10 -62.05
CA LEU A 45 -38.18 -36.79 -61.40
C LEU A 45 -37.90 -36.85 -59.89
N GLY A 46 -38.23 -37.96 -59.23
CA GLY A 46 -37.93 -38.19 -57.82
C GLY A 46 -36.42 -38.26 -57.55
N ALA A 47 -35.67 -38.98 -58.38
CA ALA A 47 -34.21 -39.09 -58.28
C ALA A 47 -33.52 -37.73 -58.49
N GLU A 48 -34.00 -36.92 -59.43
CA GLU A 48 -33.44 -35.59 -59.69
C GLU A 48 -33.72 -34.57 -58.56
N LYS A 49 -34.84 -34.73 -57.82
CA LYS A 49 -35.09 -33.92 -56.62
C LYS A 49 -34.21 -34.35 -55.45
N LEU A 50 -34.11 -35.66 -55.21
CA LEU A 50 -33.33 -36.19 -54.08
C LEU A 50 -31.84 -35.84 -54.20
N THR A 51 -31.26 -35.94 -55.40
CA THR A 51 -29.86 -35.55 -55.65
C THR A 51 -29.63 -34.05 -55.45
N ARG A 52 -30.58 -33.19 -55.83
CA ARG A 52 -30.49 -31.75 -55.57
C ARG A 52 -30.55 -31.40 -54.09
N GLU A 53 -31.37 -32.08 -53.30
CA GLU A 53 -31.47 -31.85 -51.86
C GLU A 53 -30.22 -32.34 -51.11
N VAL A 54 -29.73 -33.54 -51.43
CA VAL A 54 -28.52 -34.10 -50.83
C VAL A 54 -27.29 -33.23 -51.15
N ASN A 55 -27.15 -32.77 -52.39
CA ASN A 55 -26.04 -31.88 -52.76
C ASN A 55 -26.12 -30.53 -52.04
N ARG A 56 -27.32 -29.95 -51.87
CA ARG A 56 -27.49 -28.70 -51.09
C ARG A 56 -27.14 -28.91 -49.61
N ALA A 57 -27.56 -30.03 -49.02
CA ALA A 57 -27.20 -30.37 -47.65
C ALA A 57 -25.69 -30.55 -47.47
N ALA A 58 -25.02 -31.23 -48.42
CA ALA A 58 -23.57 -31.40 -48.39
C ALA A 58 -22.82 -30.06 -48.47
N VAL A 59 -23.21 -29.16 -49.37
CA VAL A 59 -22.61 -27.82 -49.50
C VAL A 59 -22.79 -26.99 -48.23
N THR A 60 -23.98 -27.03 -47.62
CA THR A 60 -24.22 -26.32 -46.34
C THR A 60 -23.45 -26.92 -45.16
N ALA A 61 -23.28 -28.25 -45.12
CA ALA A 61 -22.42 -28.89 -44.11
C ALA A 61 -20.95 -28.50 -44.29
N GLN A 62 -20.46 -28.47 -45.54
CA GLN A 62 -19.07 -28.14 -45.85
C GLN A 62 -18.75 -26.69 -45.49
N THR A 63 -19.62 -25.75 -45.86
CA THR A 63 -19.48 -24.33 -45.47
C THR A 63 -19.49 -24.13 -43.96
N ARG A 64 -20.29 -24.89 -43.20
CA ARG A 64 -20.25 -24.86 -41.73
C ARG A 64 -18.93 -25.40 -41.17
N MET A 65 -18.40 -26.47 -41.74
CA MET A 65 -17.10 -27.01 -41.33
C MET A 65 -15.96 -26.03 -41.63
N ASP A 66 -15.99 -25.38 -42.78
CA ASP A 66 -14.99 -24.35 -43.13
C ASP A 66 -15.07 -23.15 -42.17
N GLN A 67 -16.29 -22.73 -41.79
CA GLN A 67 -16.49 -21.69 -40.78
C GLN A 67 -15.97 -22.10 -39.40
N LEU A 68 -16.21 -23.33 -38.97
CA LEU A 68 -15.70 -23.85 -37.70
C LEU A 68 -14.17 -23.98 -37.72
N ALA A 69 -13.59 -24.49 -38.81
CA ALA A 69 -12.14 -24.58 -38.98
C ALA A 69 -11.49 -23.19 -38.96
N THR A 70 -12.11 -22.19 -39.60
CA THR A 70 -11.64 -20.80 -39.59
C THR A 70 -11.72 -20.21 -38.18
N ARG A 71 -12.82 -20.45 -37.45
CA ARG A 71 -12.94 -20.02 -36.03
C ARG A 71 -11.90 -20.68 -35.15
N GLN A 72 -11.71 -22.00 -35.29
CA GLN A 72 -10.73 -22.75 -34.51
C GLN A 72 -9.30 -22.28 -34.79
N ALA A 73 -8.97 -21.99 -36.06
CA ALA A 73 -7.67 -21.40 -36.41
C ALA A 73 -7.50 -20.00 -35.80
N GLY A 74 -8.56 -19.18 -35.77
CA GLY A 74 -8.57 -17.87 -35.11
C GLY A 74 -8.35 -17.98 -33.60
N ASP A 75 -9.08 -18.87 -32.92
CA ASP A 75 -8.96 -19.10 -31.48
C ASP A 75 -7.56 -19.63 -31.11
N GLN A 76 -7.00 -20.53 -31.92
CA GLN A 76 -5.63 -21.01 -31.73
C GLN A 76 -4.60 -19.90 -31.90
N ALA A 77 -4.76 -19.03 -32.90
CA ALA A 77 -3.90 -17.86 -33.08
C ALA A 77 -3.99 -16.91 -31.89
N GLN A 78 -5.20 -16.62 -31.38
CA GLN A 78 -5.40 -15.77 -30.22
C GLN A 78 -4.77 -16.36 -28.95
N ALA A 79 -4.93 -17.67 -28.73
CA ALA A 79 -4.30 -18.36 -27.61
C ALA A 79 -2.76 -18.35 -27.70
N ALA A 80 -2.19 -18.46 -28.91
CA ALA A 80 -0.75 -18.32 -29.12
C ALA A 80 -0.27 -16.89 -28.80
N THR A 81 -1.01 -15.86 -29.23
CA THR A 81 -0.71 -14.46 -28.90
C THR A 81 -0.76 -14.20 -27.39
N LEU A 82 -1.78 -14.69 -26.69
CA LEU A 82 -1.88 -14.53 -25.23
C LEU A 82 -0.74 -15.23 -24.49
N ARG A 83 -0.34 -16.44 -24.92
CA ARG A 83 0.83 -17.12 -24.35
C ARG A 83 2.13 -16.34 -24.56
N ALA A 84 2.33 -15.78 -25.75
CA ALA A 84 3.49 -14.94 -26.03
C ALA A 84 3.50 -13.67 -25.17
N GLN A 85 2.34 -13.04 -24.94
CA GLN A 85 2.20 -11.89 -24.04
C GLN A 85 2.52 -12.27 -22.60
N LEU A 86 2.02 -13.40 -22.09
CA LEU A 86 2.33 -13.88 -20.74
C LEU A 86 3.83 -14.13 -20.56
N GLN A 87 4.49 -14.77 -21.53
CA GLN A 87 5.94 -14.98 -21.49
C GLN A 87 6.73 -13.66 -21.50
N ALA A 88 6.28 -12.66 -22.28
CA ALA A 88 6.89 -11.34 -22.26
C ALA A 88 6.71 -10.64 -20.90
N VAL A 89 5.52 -10.72 -20.30
CA VAL A 89 5.26 -10.18 -18.95
C VAL A 89 6.12 -10.90 -17.89
N GLU A 90 6.25 -12.23 -17.96
CA GLU A 90 7.12 -12.99 -17.06
C GLU A 90 8.59 -12.56 -17.19
N SER A 91 9.09 -12.40 -18.42
CA SER A 91 10.47 -11.94 -18.66
C SER A 91 10.72 -10.52 -18.14
N THR A 92 9.75 -9.62 -18.30
CA THR A 92 9.88 -8.23 -17.80
C THR A 92 9.83 -8.18 -16.28
N LEU A 93 9.02 -9.04 -15.64
CA LEU A 93 8.97 -9.16 -14.19
C LEU A 93 10.28 -9.72 -13.63
N GLN A 94 10.87 -10.74 -14.27
CA GLN A 94 12.19 -11.27 -13.89
C GLN A 94 13.30 -10.22 -14.05
N ALA A 95 13.30 -9.46 -15.14
CA ALA A 95 14.26 -8.39 -15.36
C ALA A 95 14.10 -7.25 -14.32
N ALA A 96 12.87 -6.89 -13.98
CA ALA A 96 12.58 -5.90 -12.94
C ALA A 96 13.04 -6.37 -11.55
N GLU A 97 12.82 -7.64 -11.21
CA GLU A 97 13.27 -8.22 -9.94
C GLU A 97 14.80 -8.23 -9.84
N ALA A 98 15.50 -8.62 -10.92
CA ALA A 98 16.96 -8.54 -10.99
C ALA A 98 17.46 -7.09 -10.84
N ALA A 99 16.78 -6.12 -11.45
CA ALA A 99 17.11 -4.70 -11.30
C ALA A 99 16.92 -4.20 -9.86
N ARG A 100 15.85 -4.62 -9.17
CA ARG A 100 15.63 -4.29 -7.75
C ARG A 100 16.70 -4.88 -6.85
N GLN A 101 17.12 -6.12 -7.10
CA GLN A 101 18.23 -6.75 -6.37
C GLN A 101 19.54 -5.99 -6.60
N GLY A 102 19.83 -5.56 -7.84
CA GLY A 102 20.98 -4.72 -8.14
C GLY A 102 20.95 -3.37 -7.41
N GLN A 103 19.79 -2.71 -7.35
CA GLN A 103 19.61 -1.46 -6.61
C GLN A 103 19.79 -1.63 -5.10
N ALA A 104 19.32 -2.76 -4.53
CA ALA A 104 19.51 -3.06 -3.11
C ALA A 104 21.00 -3.24 -2.76
N GLN A 105 21.75 -3.94 -3.62
CA GLN A 105 23.21 -4.08 -3.47
C GLN A 105 23.94 -2.74 -3.60
N GLU A 106 23.49 -1.87 -4.50
CA GLU A 106 24.07 -0.54 -4.66
C GLU A 106 23.80 0.35 -3.44
N LEU A 107 22.58 0.29 -2.88
CA LEU A 107 22.23 0.99 -1.64
C LEU A 107 23.10 0.52 -0.46
N GLU A 108 23.35 -0.79 -0.34
CA GLU A 108 24.25 -1.35 0.67
C GLU A 108 25.70 -0.88 0.47
N ARG A 109 26.17 -0.79 -0.77
CA ARG A 109 27.46 -0.19 -1.13
C ARG A 109 27.55 1.28 -0.73
N VAL A 110 26.53 2.07 -1.03
CA VAL A 110 26.48 3.49 -0.66
C VAL A 110 26.43 3.64 0.86
N HIS A 111 25.69 2.79 1.57
CA HIS A 111 25.61 2.83 3.03
C HIS A 111 26.96 2.50 3.69
N THR A 112 27.65 1.47 3.20
CA THR A 112 28.99 1.12 3.68
C THR A 112 30.03 2.20 3.38
N GLN A 113 29.96 2.85 2.22
CA GLN A 113 30.80 4.01 1.90
C GLN A 113 30.51 5.21 2.79
N ALA A 114 29.24 5.52 3.04
CA ALA A 114 28.84 6.60 3.94
C ALA A 114 29.33 6.36 5.37
N ALA A 115 29.23 5.13 5.87
CA ALA A 115 29.76 4.74 7.17
C ALA A 115 31.30 4.90 7.23
N ALA A 116 32.02 4.52 6.17
CA ALA A 116 33.46 4.70 6.09
C ALA A 116 33.86 6.20 6.10
N LEU A 117 33.16 7.04 5.33
CA LEU A 117 33.37 8.49 5.32
C LEU A 117 33.04 9.14 6.67
N GLN A 118 32.00 8.67 7.34
CA GLN A 118 31.67 9.14 8.69
C GLN A 118 32.76 8.75 9.70
N GLY A 119 33.32 7.55 9.58
CA GLY A 119 34.47 7.10 10.38
C GLY A 119 35.72 7.95 10.16
N THR A 120 36.03 8.32 8.91
CA THR A 120 37.18 9.19 8.62
C THR A 120 36.95 10.62 9.08
N ALA A 121 35.73 11.16 8.93
CA ALA A 121 35.38 12.47 9.49
C ALA A 121 35.52 12.51 11.01
N GLN A 122 35.08 11.45 11.71
CA GLN A 122 35.27 11.32 13.16
C GLN A 122 36.75 11.18 13.54
N ALA A 123 37.54 10.41 12.80
CA ALA A 123 38.98 10.30 13.03
C ALA A 123 39.71 11.64 12.83
N ASN A 124 39.30 12.42 11.82
CA ASN A 124 39.86 13.75 11.57
C ASN A 124 39.47 14.75 12.67
N LEU A 125 38.23 14.73 13.16
CA LEU A 125 37.83 15.49 14.35
C LEU A 125 38.66 15.11 15.58
N TRP A 126 38.98 13.82 15.73
CA TRP A 126 39.86 13.33 16.81
C TRP A 126 41.29 13.86 16.66
N LEU A 127 41.84 13.90 15.45
CA LEU A 127 43.16 14.47 15.17
C LEU A 127 43.20 15.98 15.43
N GLU A 128 42.16 16.73 15.04
CA GLU A 128 42.08 18.17 15.23
C GLU A 128 41.90 18.57 16.70
N THR A 129 41.26 17.71 17.50
CA THR A 129 41.13 17.91 18.96
C THR A 129 42.33 17.43 19.77
N VAL A 130 43.05 16.40 19.33
CA VAL A 130 44.14 15.80 20.13
C VAL A 130 45.52 16.43 19.86
N VAL A 131 45.75 16.97 18.66
CA VAL A 131 47.04 17.61 18.31
C VAL A 131 47.33 18.91 19.11
N PRO A 132 46.36 19.80 19.41
CA PRO A 132 46.61 20.95 20.30
C PRO A 132 46.68 20.56 21.79
N TYR A 133 46.14 19.40 22.17
CA TYR A 133 46.08 18.96 23.56
C TYR A 133 47.39 18.32 24.03
N GLN A 134 48.11 17.59 23.17
CA GLN A 134 49.39 16.95 23.54
C GLN A 134 50.55 17.94 23.75
N SER A 135 50.56 19.10 23.08
CA SER A 135 51.60 20.13 23.30
C SER A 135 51.41 20.90 24.61
N THR A 136 50.20 20.87 25.19
CA THR A 136 49.86 21.59 26.43
C THR A 136 49.87 20.68 27.67
N GLN A 137 49.71 19.36 27.50
CA GLN A 137 49.59 18.40 28.61
C GLN A 137 50.89 18.10 29.38
N ILE A 138 52.07 18.19 28.75
CA ILE A 138 53.35 17.82 29.41
C ILE A 138 53.67 18.76 30.60
N GLY A 139 53.08 19.95 30.68
CA GLY A 139 53.31 20.92 31.76
C GLY A 139 52.32 20.92 32.94
N SER A 140 51.10 20.37 32.79
CA SER A 140 50.00 20.49 33.78
C SER A 140 49.57 19.18 34.46
N LEU A 141 50.08 18.04 33.98
CA LEU A 141 49.69 16.67 34.34
C LEU A 141 49.78 16.28 35.84
N ILE A 142 50.38 17.09 36.73
CA ILE A 142 50.60 16.75 38.14
C ILE A 142 49.60 17.41 39.11
N LEU A 143 48.97 18.55 38.76
CA LEU A 143 47.90 19.17 39.55
C LEU A 143 46.52 19.10 38.85
N THR A 144 46.48 18.79 37.55
CA THR A 144 45.25 18.78 36.73
C THR A 144 44.57 17.41 36.63
N SER A 145 45.09 16.34 37.25
CA SER A 145 44.52 14.99 37.05
C SER A 145 43.09 14.84 37.58
N GLN A 146 42.77 15.36 38.77
CA GLN A 146 41.40 15.27 39.31
C GLN A 146 40.41 16.23 38.61
N VAL A 147 40.83 17.46 38.32
CA VAL A 147 40.01 18.45 37.61
C VAL A 147 39.79 18.02 36.15
N GLY A 148 40.80 17.42 35.53
CA GLY A 148 40.74 16.85 34.19
C GLY A 148 39.84 15.62 34.11
N GLN A 149 39.84 14.76 35.14
CA GLN A 149 38.93 13.61 35.21
C GLN A 149 37.46 14.08 35.26
N ALA A 150 37.15 15.05 36.13
CA ALA A 150 35.79 15.60 36.24
C ALA A 150 35.32 16.27 34.94
N ALA A 151 36.21 16.99 34.25
CA ALA A 151 35.90 17.59 32.94
C ALA A 151 35.68 16.51 31.86
N LEU A 152 36.46 15.42 31.88
CA LEU A 152 36.27 14.30 30.96
C LEU A 152 34.95 13.58 31.21
N ASP A 153 34.59 13.35 32.48
CA ASP A 153 33.33 12.72 32.87
C ASP A 153 32.12 13.57 32.42
N GLU A 154 32.19 14.89 32.56
CA GLU A 154 31.15 15.81 32.07
C GLU A 154 31.02 15.79 30.54
N LEU A 155 32.14 15.74 29.80
CA LEU A 155 32.12 15.60 28.34
C LEU A 155 31.55 14.24 27.90
N GLN A 156 31.84 13.17 28.62
CA GLN A 156 31.26 11.86 28.36
C GLN A 156 29.74 11.88 28.59
N LEU A 157 29.30 12.49 29.70
CA LEU A 157 27.88 12.68 29.98
C LEU A 157 27.18 13.48 28.88
N GLN A 158 27.80 14.57 28.41
CA GLN A 158 27.29 15.37 27.30
C GLN A 158 27.11 14.54 26.03
N ARG A 159 28.13 13.75 25.68
CA ARG A 159 28.07 12.86 24.50
C ARG A 159 26.95 11.83 24.62
N ILE A 160 26.81 11.20 25.80
CA ILE A 160 25.76 10.21 26.06
C ILE A 160 24.39 10.85 25.87
N TRP A 161 24.17 12.02 26.47
CA TRP A 161 22.91 12.75 26.35
C TRP A 161 22.58 13.14 24.91
N GLN A 162 23.53 13.74 24.16
CA GLN A 162 23.32 14.10 22.75
C GLN A 162 22.97 12.88 21.89
N THR A 163 23.66 11.76 22.14
CA THR A 163 23.42 10.52 21.43
C THR A 163 22.04 9.97 21.76
N ALA A 164 21.63 9.99 23.03
CA ALA A 164 20.30 9.57 23.45
C ALA A 164 19.20 10.45 22.84
N LEU A 165 19.38 11.77 22.80
CA LEU A 165 18.42 12.70 22.19
C LEU A 165 18.23 12.41 20.69
N LEU A 166 19.31 12.13 19.95
CA LEU A 166 19.23 11.73 18.54
C LEU A 166 18.45 10.42 18.35
N ARG A 167 18.65 9.44 19.24
CA ARG A 167 17.91 8.17 19.21
C ARG A 167 16.41 8.37 19.47
N VAL A 168 16.04 9.25 20.40
CA VAL A 168 14.63 9.62 20.64
C VAL A 168 14.02 10.32 19.41
N ASP A 169 14.76 11.22 18.76
CA ASP A 169 14.30 11.89 17.54
C ASP A 169 14.10 10.90 16.36
N LEU A 170 15.01 9.92 16.21
CA LEU A 170 14.83 8.84 15.23
C LEU A 170 13.59 7.99 15.56
N ALA A 171 13.35 7.67 16.83
CA ALA A 171 12.15 6.94 17.26
C ALA A 171 10.85 7.70 16.89
N ARG A 172 10.83 9.03 17.07
CA ARG A 172 9.71 9.89 16.64
C ARG A 172 9.48 9.80 15.13
N ARG A 173 10.55 9.91 14.32
CA ARG A 173 10.46 9.80 12.86
C ARG A 173 9.94 8.43 12.40
N TRP A 174 10.41 7.35 13.02
CA TRP A 174 9.90 6.00 12.70
C TRP A 174 8.44 5.80 13.09
N THR A 175 8.02 6.39 14.21
CA THR A 175 6.61 6.37 14.64
C THR A 175 5.72 7.09 13.63
N ALA A 176 6.17 8.24 13.12
CA ALA A 176 5.46 8.99 12.06
C ALA A 176 5.34 8.21 10.73
N GLN A 177 6.27 7.29 10.46
CA GLN A 177 6.26 6.40 9.30
C GLN A 177 5.52 5.06 9.56
N ALA A 178 4.83 4.94 10.69
CA ALA A 178 4.18 3.70 11.14
C ALA A 178 5.12 2.48 11.25
N ASN A 179 6.42 2.71 11.48
CA ASN A 179 7.40 1.64 11.70
C ASN A 179 7.71 1.48 13.20
N TYR A 180 6.74 0.93 13.94
CA TYR A 180 6.79 0.88 15.40
C TYR A 180 7.87 -0.06 15.95
N GLY A 181 8.26 -1.09 15.19
CA GLY A 181 9.35 -1.99 15.57
C GLY A 181 10.70 -1.26 15.60
N LEU A 182 11.01 -0.47 14.55
CA LEU A 182 12.20 0.37 14.54
C LEU A 182 12.13 1.49 15.58
N ALA A 183 10.97 2.12 15.74
CA ALA A 183 10.76 3.13 16.78
C ALA A 183 11.06 2.57 18.19
N GLN A 184 10.58 1.36 18.49
CA GLN A 184 10.83 0.70 19.76
C GLN A 184 12.31 0.36 19.95
N SER A 185 12.99 -0.10 18.89
CA SER A 185 14.43 -0.36 18.92
C SER A 185 15.24 0.90 19.24
N GLU A 186 14.94 2.02 18.57
CA GLU A 186 15.62 3.29 18.81
C GLU A 186 15.33 3.86 20.22
N ALA A 187 14.10 3.74 20.70
CA ALA A 187 13.73 4.14 22.07
C ALA A 187 14.48 3.30 23.13
N ARG A 188 14.64 1.98 22.92
CA ARG A 188 15.45 1.12 23.79
C ARG A 188 16.93 1.52 23.77
N ALA A 189 17.49 1.78 22.59
CA ALA A 189 18.87 2.23 22.48
C ALA A 189 19.11 3.56 23.23
N ALA A 190 18.18 4.51 23.17
CA ALA A 190 18.24 5.74 23.96
C ALA A 190 18.22 5.45 25.46
N ARG A 191 17.29 4.59 25.89
CA ARG A 191 17.11 4.18 27.29
C ARG A 191 18.36 3.50 27.84
N ASP A 192 18.96 2.59 27.09
CA ASP A 192 20.14 1.84 27.53
C ASP A 192 21.39 2.72 27.64
N LEU A 193 21.55 3.71 26.74
CA LEU A 193 22.60 4.73 26.86
C LEU A 193 22.45 5.55 28.15
N LEU A 194 21.23 6.00 28.45
CA LEU A 194 20.93 6.79 29.65
C LEU A 194 21.05 5.96 30.93
N ALA A 195 20.64 4.69 30.90
CA ALA A 195 20.74 3.78 32.04
C ALA A 195 22.20 3.39 32.37
N GLY A 196 23.13 3.57 31.43
CA GLY A 196 24.56 3.40 31.67
C GLY A 196 25.20 4.52 32.50
N VAL A 197 24.50 5.63 32.74
CA VAL A 197 24.97 6.72 33.59
C VAL A 197 24.64 6.40 35.05
N ASP A 198 25.66 6.32 35.90
CA ASP A 198 25.46 6.08 37.33
C ASP A 198 24.81 7.30 38.00
N PRO A 199 23.58 7.19 38.55
CA PRO A 199 22.93 8.31 39.21
C PRO A 199 23.65 8.79 40.47
N LEU A 200 24.52 7.98 41.08
CA LEU A 200 25.30 8.35 42.27
C LEU A 200 26.43 9.33 41.99
N THR A 201 26.86 9.43 40.73
CA THR A 201 27.91 10.37 40.32
C THR A 201 27.36 11.73 39.90
N LEU A 202 26.02 11.84 39.77
CA LEU A 202 25.34 13.05 39.35
C LEU A 202 24.85 13.88 40.54
N PRO A 203 24.84 15.22 40.43
CA PRO A 203 24.10 16.07 41.36
C PRO A 203 22.60 15.70 41.39
N GLU A 204 21.96 15.76 42.57
CA GLU A 204 20.56 15.33 42.76
C GLU A 204 19.55 15.90 41.74
N PRO A 205 19.59 17.19 41.36
CA PRO A 205 18.68 17.71 40.33
C PRO A 205 18.81 16.98 38.99
N ARG A 206 20.04 16.62 38.59
CA ARG A 206 20.31 15.89 37.34
C ARG A 206 19.90 14.42 37.46
N ALA A 207 20.18 13.79 38.60
CA ALA A 207 19.76 12.42 38.88
C ALA A 207 18.23 12.29 38.87
N ALA A 208 17.49 13.28 39.39
CA ALA A 208 16.04 13.34 39.31
C ALA A 208 15.53 13.42 37.86
N LEU A 209 16.10 14.29 37.03
CA LEU A 209 15.74 14.39 35.61
C LEU A 209 16.00 13.08 34.85
N LEU A 210 17.17 12.46 35.07
CA LEU A 210 17.52 11.19 34.45
C LEU A 210 16.49 10.09 34.77
N ARG A 211 16.07 9.98 36.04
CA ARG A 211 15.02 9.04 36.46
C ARG A 211 13.70 9.28 35.72
N VAL A 212 13.28 10.53 35.58
CA VAL A 212 12.05 10.89 34.85
C VAL A 212 12.15 10.53 33.37
N TRP A 213 13.29 10.76 32.72
CA TRP A 213 13.49 10.36 31.32
C TRP A 213 13.42 8.85 31.13
N LEU A 214 14.10 8.09 31.99
CA LEU A 214 14.10 6.63 31.95
C LEU A 214 12.69 6.06 32.15
N GLU A 215 11.95 6.55 33.14
CA GLU A 215 10.58 6.10 33.43
C GLU A 215 9.65 6.33 32.23
N ARG A 216 9.74 7.51 31.60
CA ARG A 216 8.92 7.83 30.42
C ARG A 216 9.32 7.01 29.20
N LEU A 217 10.62 6.80 28.96
CA LEU A 217 11.09 5.92 27.87
C LEU A 217 10.63 4.48 28.07
N ASP A 218 10.69 3.94 29.30
CA ASP A 218 10.19 2.61 29.63
C ASP A 218 8.65 2.52 29.43
N GLY A 219 7.92 3.62 29.64
CA GLY A 219 6.51 3.76 29.28
C GLY A 219 6.28 3.66 27.78
N VAL A 220 6.98 4.49 26.98
CA VAL A 220 6.93 4.50 25.51
C VAL A 220 7.22 3.11 24.93
N ILE A 221 8.29 2.45 25.39
CA ILE A 221 8.73 1.15 24.87
C ILE A 221 7.64 0.09 25.05
N ARG A 222 6.89 0.12 26.17
CA ARG A 222 5.76 -0.77 26.44
C ARG A 222 4.49 -0.38 25.69
N ALA A 223 4.25 0.91 25.51
CA ALA A 223 3.06 1.44 24.85
C ALA A 223 3.10 1.30 23.32
N LEU A 224 4.27 1.44 22.68
CA LEU A 224 4.42 1.42 21.21
C LEU A 224 3.70 0.26 20.50
N PRO A 225 3.74 -1.00 20.98
CA PRO A 225 3.03 -2.12 20.34
C PRO A 225 1.51 -2.14 20.61
N GLN A 226 1.03 -1.50 21.67
CA GLN A 226 -0.36 -1.58 22.12
C GLN A 226 -1.17 -0.32 21.75
N ASP A 227 -0.58 0.86 21.95
CA ASP A 227 -1.14 2.17 21.67
C ASP A 227 -0.05 3.09 21.07
N PRO A 228 0.19 2.99 19.75
CA PRO A 228 1.26 3.74 19.09
C PRO A 228 0.98 5.24 19.04
N TRP A 229 -0.29 5.67 19.11
CA TRP A 229 -0.63 7.09 19.09
C TRP A 229 -0.29 7.77 20.42
N LEU A 230 -0.67 7.13 21.54
CA LEU A 230 -0.29 7.62 22.86
C LEU A 230 1.23 7.59 23.04
N ALA A 231 1.90 6.52 22.62
CA ALA A 231 3.35 6.41 22.68
C ALA A 231 4.06 7.49 21.86
N ALA A 232 3.49 7.93 20.73
CA ALA A 232 4.04 9.04 19.94
C ALA A 232 4.02 10.37 20.70
N GLN A 233 2.94 10.64 21.46
CA GLN A 233 2.85 11.83 22.30
C GLN A 233 3.83 11.78 23.47
N ASP A 234 3.99 10.61 24.08
CA ASP A 234 4.97 10.44 25.15
C ASP A 234 6.41 10.60 24.64
N LEU A 235 6.73 10.13 23.43
CA LEU A 235 8.02 10.39 22.77
C LEU A 235 8.27 11.89 22.56
N GLU A 236 7.25 12.65 22.15
CA GLU A 236 7.31 14.10 22.02
C GLU A 236 7.62 14.76 23.38
N ALA A 237 6.91 14.34 24.42
CA ALA A 237 7.09 14.86 25.77
C ALA A 237 8.50 14.56 26.31
N VAL A 238 9.01 13.35 26.10
CA VAL A 238 10.39 12.98 26.47
C VAL A 238 11.41 13.84 25.71
N TRP A 239 11.24 14.00 24.41
CA TRP A 239 12.15 14.82 23.60
C TRP A 239 12.19 16.27 24.08
N ASN A 240 11.03 16.88 24.33
CA ASN A 240 10.93 18.25 24.87
C ASN A 240 11.56 18.37 26.26
N LEU A 241 11.37 17.37 27.11
CA LEU A 241 11.95 17.36 28.46
C LEU A 241 13.47 17.18 28.41
N MET A 242 13.98 16.33 27.51
CA MET A 242 15.43 16.13 27.34
C MET A 242 16.10 17.36 26.73
N SER A 243 15.49 17.98 25.72
CA SER A 243 16.04 19.18 25.07
C SER A 243 16.08 20.37 26.02
N ALA A 244 15.05 20.56 26.85
CA ALA A 244 15.02 21.60 27.88
C ALA A 244 15.94 21.29 29.09
N GLY A 245 16.07 20.01 29.45
CA GLY A 245 16.80 19.60 30.65
C GLY A 245 18.31 19.70 30.54
N TRP A 246 18.89 19.82 29.33
CA TRP A 246 20.34 20.00 29.17
C TRP A 246 20.84 21.29 29.80
N ASP A 247 20.14 22.40 29.62
CA ASP A 247 20.53 23.69 30.19
C ASP A 247 20.43 23.66 31.73
N ALA A 248 19.45 22.93 32.27
CA ALA A 248 19.35 22.66 33.70
C ALA A 248 20.47 21.73 34.21
N MET A 249 21.11 20.97 33.32
CA MET A 249 22.28 20.16 33.64
C MET A 249 23.59 20.94 33.53
N GLN A 250 23.67 22.19 33.07
CA GLN A 250 24.97 22.88 33.09
C GLN A 250 25.35 23.38 34.49
N PRO A 251 26.59 23.14 34.97
CA PRO A 251 27.03 23.55 36.32
C PRO A 251 26.94 25.08 36.53
N GLU A 252 27.13 25.88 35.47
CA GLU A 252 27.12 27.35 35.54
C GLU A 252 25.72 27.95 35.69
N ALA A 253 24.65 27.20 35.41
CA ALA A 253 23.28 27.68 35.62
C ALA A 253 22.95 27.86 37.12
N ALA A 254 23.64 27.13 38.01
CA ALA A 254 23.46 27.27 39.46
C ALA A 254 24.17 28.52 40.04
N GLY A 255 25.16 29.07 39.33
CA GLY A 255 25.93 30.24 39.77
C GLY A 255 25.38 31.59 39.32
N ARG A 256 24.59 31.61 38.23
CA ARG A 256 23.80 32.79 37.85
C ARG A 256 22.57 32.85 38.75
N GLY A 257 22.75 33.46 39.92
CA GLY A 257 21.73 33.65 40.93
C GLY A 257 20.37 33.94 40.29
N ALA A 258 19.44 33.01 40.52
CA ALA A 258 18.04 33.27 40.34
C ALA A 258 17.68 34.43 41.28
N THR A 259 17.75 35.66 40.78
CA THR A 259 16.91 36.73 41.30
C THR A 259 15.50 36.27 40.96
N ALA A 260 14.88 35.53 41.88
CA ALA A 260 13.51 35.10 41.75
C ALA A 260 12.67 36.35 41.50
N THR A 261 12.23 36.56 40.26
CA THR A 261 11.15 37.48 39.99
C THR A 261 9.97 36.91 40.77
N PRO A 262 9.44 37.60 41.79
CA PRO A 262 8.34 37.07 42.56
C PRO A 262 7.18 36.85 41.59
N TRP A 263 6.74 35.60 41.50
CA TRP A 263 5.47 35.30 40.86
C TRP A 263 4.40 36.15 41.57
N PRO A 264 3.47 36.79 40.84
CA PRO A 264 2.38 37.50 41.49
C PRO A 264 1.61 36.48 42.33
N THR A 265 1.65 36.66 43.65
CA THR A 265 0.78 35.97 44.58
C THR A 265 -0.65 36.33 44.23
N VAL A 266 -1.32 35.46 43.48
CA VAL A 266 -2.78 35.51 43.34
C VAL A 266 -3.33 34.99 44.65
N THR A 267 -3.62 35.91 45.58
CA THR A 267 -4.43 35.59 46.76
C THR A 267 -5.81 35.13 46.24
N PRO A 268 -6.24 33.89 46.51
CA PRO A 268 -7.60 33.49 46.18
C PRO A 268 -8.55 34.27 47.09
N ASP A 269 -9.37 35.13 46.49
CA ASP A 269 -10.49 35.78 47.15
C ASP A 269 -11.56 34.71 47.46
N PRO A 270 -11.86 34.41 48.73
CA PRO A 270 -12.89 33.45 49.10
C PRO A 270 -14.25 34.15 49.08
N GLY A 271 -14.74 34.43 47.88
CA GLY A 271 -16.04 35.06 47.69
C GLY A 271 -16.65 34.67 46.35
N LEU A 272 -17.82 34.02 46.43
CA LEU A 272 -18.75 33.71 45.32
C LEU A 272 -18.55 32.35 44.64
N LEU A 273 -18.90 31.28 45.37
CA LEU A 273 -19.57 30.13 44.77
C LEU A 273 -20.94 30.60 44.26
N SER A 274 -21.04 30.94 42.97
CA SER A 274 -22.32 31.05 42.28
C SER A 274 -22.34 30.01 41.17
N ALA A 275 -23.23 29.03 41.31
CA ALA A 275 -23.46 27.99 40.33
C ALA A 275 -24.02 28.61 39.03
N THR A 276 -23.23 28.58 37.96
CA THR A 276 -23.71 28.89 36.61
C THR A 276 -24.21 27.61 35.92
N PRO A 277 -25.42 27.61 35.35
CA PRO A 277 -25.96 26.48 34.61
C PRO A 277 -25.24 26.30 33.26
N TRP A 278 -25.05 25.05 32.86
CA TRP A 278 -24.46 24.64 31.59
C TRP A 278 -25.29 25.17 30.41
N PRO A 279 -24.70 25.90 29.44
CA PRO A 279 -25.40 26.21 28.20
C PRO A 279 -25.50 24.96 27.32
N THR A 280 -26.73 24.54 27.03
CA THR A 280 -27.01 23.60 25.95
C THR A 280 -26.83 24.36 24.63
N LEU A 281 -25.78 24.05 23.88
CA LEU A 281 -25.60 24.55 22.53
C LEU A 281 -26.33 23.62 21.55
N THR A 282 -27.47 24.09 21.05
CA THR A 282 -28.10 23.56 19.84
C THR A 282 -27.45 24.25 18.64
N PRO A 283 -26.86 23.51 17.67
CA PRO A 283 -26.24 24.14 16.50
C PRO A 283 -27.31 24.68 15.54
N ASP A 284 -27.26 25.99 15.26
CA ASP A 284 -27.96 26.64 14.15
C ASP A 284 -27.04 26.62 12.91
N PRO A 285 -27.42 25.97 11.81
CA PRO A 285 -26.57 25.80 10.63
C PRO A 285 -26.53 27.00 9.67
N ALA A 286 -27.04 28.18 10.02
CA ALA A 286 -27.15 29.29 9.08
C ALA A 286 -26.45 30.58 9.52
N GLN A 287 -25.14 30.55 9.85
CA GLN A 287 -24.28 31.75 9.82
C GLN A 287 -22.79 31.44 10.07
N PHE A 288 -22.02 31.27 9.00
CA PHE A 288 -20.58 31.55 9.04
C PHE A 288 -20.23 32.48 7.87
N SER A 289 -20.08 33.76 8.19
CA SER A 289 -19.29 34.70 7.39
C SER A 289 -18.26 35.29 8.34
N ALA A 290 -17.04 34.76 8.29
CA ALA A 290 -15.94 35.21 9.15
C ALA A 290 -15.19 36.36 8.46
N THR A 291 -15.37 37.57 8.97
CA THR A 291 -14.48 38.69 8.69
C THR A 291 -13.20 38.49 9.49
N VAL A 292 -12.07 38.32 8.78
CA VAL A 292 -10.73 38.25 9.37
C VAL A 292 -10.28 39.67 9.73
N THR A 293 -10.11 39.95 11.02
CA THR A 293 -9.45 41.16 11.51
C THR A 293 -7.99 40.81 11.83
N LEU A 294 -7.06 41.42 11.09
CA LEU A 294 -5.61 41.32 11.34
C LEU A 294 -5.23 42.19 12.54
N ILE A 295 -4.54 41.60 13.51
CA ILE A 295 -3.97 42.30 14.68
C ILE A 295 -2.55 42.74 14.31
N PRO A 296 -2.13 43.99 14.58
CA PRO A 296 -0.78 44.44 14.25
C PRO A 296 0.29 43.81 15.15
N THR A 297 1.35 43.36 14.50
CA THR A 297 2.59 42.81 15.06
C THR A 297 3.38 43.91 15.77
N TRP A 298 3.80 43.69 17.02
CA TRP A 298 4.71 44.58 17.74
C TRP A 298 6.16 44.21 17.42
N THR A 299 6.87 45.10 16.74
CA THR A 299 8.32 45.00 16.51
C THR A 299 9.04 45.68 17.66
N ALA A 300 9.82 44.94 18.45
CA ALA A 300 10.67 45.51 19.50
C ALA A 300 12.00 45.98 18.88
N THR A 301 12.19 47.29 18.77
CA THR A 301 13.48 47.91 18.42
C THR A 301 14.29 48.13 19.69
N ALA A 302 15.43 47.45 19.83
CA ALA A 302 16.38 47.71 20.89
C ALA A 302 17.19 48.97 20.57
N VAL A 303 17.09 50.00 21.42
CA VAL A 303 17.94 51.20 21.36
C VAL A 303 19.13 50.96 22.28
N ILE A 304 20.34 50.94 21.71
CA ILE A 304 21.59 50.87 22.47
C ILE A 304 22.07 52.30 22.70
N THR A 305 22.11 52.74 23.95
CA THR A 305 22.73 54.02 24.35
C THR A 305 24.18 53.75 24.75
N PRO A 306 25.19 54.32 24.06
CA PRO A 306 26.58 54.17 24.48
C PRO A 306 26.86 55.05 25.72
N THR A 307 27.43 54.43 26.76
CA THR A 307 27.95 55.11 27.94
C THR A 307 29.33 55.67 27.64
N PRO A 308 29.62 56.95 27.94
CA PRO A 308 30.97 57.49 27.79
C PRO A 308 31.90 56.94 28.88
N ILE A 309 33.11 56.58 28.49
CA ILE A 309 34.20 56.12 29.35
C ILE A 309 35.02 57.35 29.81
N PRO A 310 35.45 57.42 31.08
CA PRO A 310 36.38 58.46 31.57
C PRO A 310 37.81 58.32 31.03
#